data_AF-A0A4Y2QH85-F1
#
_entry.id   AF-A0A4Y2QH85-F1
#
_cell.length_a   1.000
_cell.length_b   1.000
_cell.length_c   1.000
_cell.angle_alpha   90.00
_cell.angle_beta   90.00
_cell.angle_gamma   90.00
#
_symmetry.space_group_name_H-M   'P 1'
#
loop_
_entity.id
_entity.type
_entity.pdbx_description
1 polymer ?
#
loop_
_entity_poly.entity_id
_entity_poly.type
_entity_poly.pdbx_seq_one_letter_code
_entity_poly.pdbx_strand_id
1 'polypeptide(L)'
;MIFDAIEELYDALETIETRRTAQTLFSAMCDFSFLCFFCLWNNVLKEVNHAQKYLHILGISFEDSVIKLRSLNVFLKDKRYELIEDALQFAKDTCEEMDIPAVKKNLRRKKIILERRLQTSR
;
A
#
# COMPACT_ATOMS: atom_id res chain seq x y z
N MET A 1 -11.79 -8.27 2.64
CA MET A 1 -10.73 -7.25 2.44
C MET A 1 -10.75 -6.82 0.98
N ILE A 2 -10.17 -5.67 0.57
CA ILE A 2 -10.19 -5.28 -0.87
C ILE A 2 -9.54 -6.37 -1.76
N PHE A 3 -8.52 -7.06 -1.27
CA PHE A 3 -7.91 -8.19 -1.98
C PHE A 3 -8.92 -9.31 -2.23
N ASP A 4 -9.62 -9.79 -1.20
CA ASP A 4 -10.67 -10.81 -1.34
C ASP A 4 -11.77 -10.36 -2.31
N ALA A 5 -12.19 -9.09 -2.25
CA ALA A 5 -13.20 -8.55 -3.17
C ALA A 5 -12.70 -8.48 -4.62
N ILE A 6 -11.41 -8.20 -4.85
CA ILE A 6 -10.80 -8.23 -6.18
C ILE A 6 -10.58 -9.66 -6.66
N GLU A 7 -10.27 -10.59 -5.76
CA GLU A 7 -10.16 -12.02 -6.03
C GLU A 7 -11.52 -12.64 -6.41
N GLU A 8 -12.61 -12.27 -5.74
CA GLU A 8 -13.98 -12.65 -6.13
C GLU A 8 -14.33 -12.20 -7.55
N LEU A 9 -13.83 -11.03 -8.00
CA LEU A 9 -14.03 -10.55 -9.38
C LEU A 9 -13.28 -11.36 -10.44
N TYR A 10 -12.44 -12.33 -10.06
CA TYR A 10 -11.89 -13.30 -11.00
C TYR A 10 -12.87 -14.42 -11.38
N ASP A 11 -14.02 -14.53 -10.72
CA ASP A 11 -14.97 -15.62 -10.94
C ASP A 11 -15.56 -15.62 -12.36
N ALA A 12 -15.96 -16.81 -12.83
CA ALA A 12 -16.37 -17.08 -14.20
C ALA A 12 -17.67 -16.38 -14.61
N LEU A 13 -18.43 -15.83 -13.65
CA LEU A 13 -19.68 -15.11 -13.86
C LEU A 13 -19.49 -13.66 -14.32
N GLU A 14 -18.29 -13.09 -14.16
CA GLU A 14 -17.99 -11.72 -14.55
C GLU A 14 -17.53 -11.59 -16.01
N THR A 15 -17.77 -10.41 -16.60
CA THR A 15 -17.37 -10.12 -17.98
C THR A 15 -15.85 -10.18 -18.14
N ILE A 16 -15.38 -10.48 -19.35
CA ILE A 16 -13.94 -10.51 -19.69
C ILE A 16 -13.28 -9.15 -19.37
N GLU A 17 -14.02 -8.04 -19.55
CA GLU A 17 -13.53 -6.69 -19.25
C GLU A 17 -13.40 -6.44 -17.75
N THR A 18 -14.40 -6.84 -16.95
CA THR A 18 -14.33 -6.79 -15.48
C THR A 18 -13.13 -7.57 -14.97
N ARG A 19 -12.94 -8.80 -15.47
CA ARG A 19 -11.84 -9.68 -15.07
C ARG A 19 -10.46 -9.12 -15.40
N ARG A 20 -10.28 -8.54 -16.60
CA ARG A 20 -9.02 -7.87 -16.97
C ARG A 20 -8.73 -6.64 -16.12
N THR A 21 -9.77 -5.87 -15.80
CA THR A 21 -9.65 -4.68 -14.96
C THR A 21 -9.26 -5.07 -13.54
N ALA A 22 -9.93 -6.08 -12.97
CA ALA A 22 -9.60 -6.67 -11.69
C ALA A 22 -8.17 -7.22 -11.66
N GLN A 23 -7.73 -7.93 -12.71
CA GLN A 23 -6.34 -8.39 -12.86
C GLN A 23 -5.32 -7.25 -12.85
N THR A 24 -5.61 -6.20 -13.61
CA THR A 24 -4.71 -5.03 -13.70
C THR A 24 -4.61 -4.33 -12.36
N LEU A 25 -5.73 -4.17 -11.66
CA LEU A 25 -5.80 -3.56 -10.34
C LEU A 25 -5.08 -4.42 -9.29
N PHE A 26 -5.35 -5.72 -9.26
CA PHE A 26 -4.68 -6.69 -8.38
C PHE A 26 -3.16 -6.64 -8.57
N SER A 27 -2.69 -6.68 -9.81
CA SER A 27 -1.25 -6.62 -10.11
C SER A 27 -0.61 -5.29 -9.67
N ALA A 28 -1.34 -4.17 -9.78
CA ALA A 28 -0.86 -2.88 -9.30
C ALA A 28 -0.82 -2.78 -7.77
N MET A 29 -1.72 -3.49 -7.08
CA MET A 29 -1.78 -3.56 -5.62
C MET A 29 -0.76 -4.54 -5.02
N CYS A 30 -0.43 -5.60 -5.75
CA CYS A 30 0.60 -6.58 -5.40
C CYS A 30 2.02 -6.07 -5.75
N ASP A 31 2.33 -4.83 -5.36
CA ASP A 31 3.68 -4.24 -5.45
C ASP A 31 4.11 -3.82 -4.03
N PHE A 32 5.34 -4.17 -3.66
CA PHE A 32 5.89 -3.85 -2.34
C PHE A 32 5.76 -2.35 -2.00
N SER A 33 6.01 -1.47 -2.98
CA SER A 33 5.91 -0.02 -2.78
C SER A 33 4.47 0.37 -2.48
N PHE A 34 3.51 -0.21 -3.21
CA PHE A 34 2.09 0.03 -2.98
C PHE A 34 1.70 -0.38 -1.56
N LEU A 35 2.09 -1.57 -1.11
CA LEU A 35 1.79 -2.07 0.24
C LEU A 35 2.40 -1.18 1.34
N CYS A 36 3.63 -0.71 1.16
CA CYS A 36 4.27 0.25 2.06
C CYS A 36 3.45 1.54 2.16
N PHE A 37 3.14 2.17 1.02
CA PHE A 37 2.37 3.42 1.02
C PHE A 37 0.95 3.21 1.55
N PHE A 38 0.33 2.08 1.24
CA PHE A 38 -1.00 1.74 1.72
C PHE A 38 -1.05 1.66 3.26
N CYS A 39 -0.12 0.93 3.88
CA CYS A 39 -0.04 0.84 5.34
C CYS A 39 0.27 2.21 5.98
N LEU A 40 1.27 2.91 5.44
CA LEU A 40 1.67 4.23 5.93
C LEU A 40 0.49 5.21 5.91
N TRP A 41 -0.18 5.34 4.77
CA TRP A 41 -1.32 6.25 4.62
C TRP A 41 -2.53 5.82 5.43
N ASN A 42 -2.80 4.53 5.57
CA ASN A 42 -3.88 4.05 6.44
C ASN A 42 -3.70 4.53 7.88
N ASN A 43 -2.48 4.43 8.43
CA ASN A 43 -2.19 4.88 9.79
C ASN A 43 -2.24 6.41 9.92
N VAL A 44 -1.66 7.14 8.97
CA VAL A 44 -1.72 8.61 8.94
C VAL A 44 -3.17 9.10 8.84
N LEU A 45 -3.97 8.53 7.93
CA LEU A 45 -5.35 8.94 7.71
C LEU A 45 -6.24 8.61 8.90
N LYS A 46 -5.99 7.54 9.66
CA LYS A 46 -6.69 7.27 10.91
C LYS A 46 -6.52 8.41 11.91
N GLU A 47 -5.29 8.89 12.10
CA GLU A 47 -5.03 9.99 13.04
C GLU A 47 -5.58 11.33 12.53
N VAL A 48 -5.44 11.61 11.23
CA VAL A 48 -6.05 12.80 10.60
C VAL A 48 -7.58 12.78 10.74
N ASN A 49 -8.22 11.64 10.48
CA ASN A 49 -9.67 11.49 10.64
C ASN A 49 -10.09 11.65 12.09
N HIS A 50 -9.29 11.15 13.04
CA HIS A 50 -9.55 11.35 14.47
C HIS A 50 -9.48 12.84 14.86
N ALA A 51 -8.48 13.58 14.36
CA ALA A 51 -8.41 15.03 14.52
C ALA A 51 -9.58 15.77 13.86
N GLN A 52 -9.93 15.41 12.62
CA GLN A 52 -11.05 16.00 11.89
C GLN A 52 -12.38 15.80 12.64
N LYS A 53 -12.67 14.58 13.11
CA LYS A 53 -13.87 14.28 13.89
C LYS A 53 -13.95 15.11 15.16
N TYR A 54 -12.82 15.31 15.85
CA TYR A 54 -12.76 16.14 17.04
C TYR A 54 -13.05 17.61 16.72
N LEU A 55 -12.48 18.15 15.64
CA LEU A 55 -12.70 19.53 15.20
C LEU A 55 -14.13 19.78 14.70
N HIS A 56 -14.86 18.75 14.29
CA HIS A 56 -16.27 18.85 13.89
C HIS A 56 -17.26 18.81 15.07
N ILE A 57 -16.79 18.69 16.32
CA ILE A 57 -17.66 18.75 17.49
C ILE A 57 -18.24 20.16 17.65
N LEU A 58 -19.57 20.26 17.75
CA LEU A 58 -20.25 21.54 18.00
C LEU A 58 -19.82 22.12 19.35
N GLY A 59 -19.48 23.42 19.36
CA GLY A 59 -19.10 24.12 20.59
C GLY A 59 -17.66 23.88 21.05
N ILE A 60 -16.82 23.25 20.22
CA ILE A 60 -15.38 23.17 20.50
C ILE A 60 -14.77 24.57 20.63
N SER A 61 -13.94 24.77 21.66
CA SER A 61 -13.25 26.04 21.83
C SER A 61 -12.10 26.19 20.81
N PHE A 62 -11.71 27.43 20.56
CA PHE A 62 -10.54 27.70 19.72
C PHE A 62 -9.26 27.09 20.32
N GLU A 63 -9.09 27.17 21.65
CA GLU A 63 -7.92 26.62 22.34
C GLU A 63 -7.85 25.09 22.20
N ASP A 64 -8.97 24.39 22.40
CA ASP A 64 -9.04 22.94 22.23
C ASP A 64 -8.72 22.51 20.78
N SER A 65 -9.18 23.31 19.81
CA SER A 65 -8.88 23.09 18.40
C SER A 65 -7.38 23.21 18.13
N VAL A 66 -6.72 24.23 18.70
CA VAL A 66 -5.27 24.42 18.60
C VAL A 66 -4.51 23.26 19.26
N ILE A 67 -4.94 22.82 20.45
CA ILE A 67 -4.34 21.67 21.14
C ILE A 67 -4.45 20.42 20.28
N LYS A 68 -5.62 20.14 19.68
CA LYS A 68 -5.79 18.97 18.82
C LYS A 68 -4.90 19.00 17.59
N LEU A 69 -4.80 20.16 16.92
CA LEU A 69 -3.93 20.33 15.76
C LEU A 69 -2.44 20.19 16.12
N ARG A 70 -2.03 20.71 17.28
CA ARG A 70 -0.66 20.51 17.80
C ARG A 70 -0.39 19.04 18.08
N SER A 71 -1.33 18.32 18.69
CA SER A 71 -1.21 16.88 18.93
C SER A 71 -1.03 16.10 17.61
N LEU A 72 -1.80 16.42 16.57
CA LEU A 72 -1.63 15.80 15.25
C LEU A 72 -0.25 16.11 14.66
N ASN A 73 0.22 17.35 14.78
CA ASN A 73 1.55 17.74 14.30
C ASN A 73 2.67 16.98 15.05
N VAL A 74 2.55 16.81 16.36
CA VAL A 74 3.48 16.02 17.19
C VAL A 74 3.46 14.56 16.72
N PHE A 75 2.29 13.95 16.54
CA PHE A 75 2.18 12.59 16.02
C PHE A 75 2.92 12.43 14.67
N LEU A 76 2.64 13.30 13.70
CA LEU A 76 3.26 13.22 12.37
C LEU A 76 4.78 13.41 12.38
N LYS A 77 5.30 14.16 13.36
CA LYS A 77 6.73 14.41 13.51
C LYS A 77 7.44 13.29 14.23
N ASP A 78 6.91 12.89 15.39
CA ASP A 78 7.59 12.02 16.34
C ASP A 78 7.40 10.55 15.95
N LYS A 79 6.22 10.18 15.45
CA LYS A 79 5.92 8.80 15.02
C LYS A 79 6.36 8.49 13.60
N ARG A 80 6.99 9.43 12.89
CA ARG A 80 7.34 9.27 11.47
C ARG A 80 8.18 8.02 11.21
N TYR A 81 9.21 7.78 12.01
CA TYR A 81 10.09 6.63 11.83
C TYR A 81 9.40 5.32 12.17
N GLU A 82 8.66 5.28 13.29
CA GLU A 82 7.84 4.11 13.67
C GLU A 82 6.83 3.77 12.57
N LEU A 83 6.11 4.76 12.03
CA LEU A 83 5.16 4.57 10.93
C LEU A 83 5.81 4.02 9.65
N ILE A 84 7.04 4.43 9.36
CA ILE A 84 7.79 3.93 8.20
C ILE A 84 8.24 2.49 8.44
N GLU A 85 8.80 2.18 9.61
CA GLU A 85 9.23 0.83 9.96
C GLU A 85 8.06 -0.15 9.99
N ASP A 86 6.93 0.23 10.59
CA ASP A 86 5.71 -0.56 10.61
C ASP A 86 5.19 -0.81 9.19
N ALA A 87 5.22 0.20 8.32
CA ALA A 87 4.81 0.06 6.93
C ALA A 87 5.74 -0.86 6.12
N LEU A 88 7.05 -0.77 6.35
CA LEU A 88 8.04 -1.65 5.73
C LEU A 88 7.86 -3.10 6.20
N GLN A 89 7.65 -3.31 7.50
CA GLN A 89 7.45 -4.64 8.06
C GLN A 89 6.14 -5.25 7.55
N PHE A 90 5.04 -4.50 7.59
CA PHE A 90 3.76 -4.92 7.02
C PHE A 90 3.89 -5.36 5.56
N ALA A 91 4.60 -4.57 4.74
CA ALA A 91 4.77 -4.90 3.33
C ALA A 91 5.63 -6.15 3.11
N LYS A 92 6.66 -6.37 3.93
CA LYS A 92 7.46 -7.61 3.88
C LYS A 92 6.60 -8.83 4.21
N ASP A 93 5.91 -8.78 5.35
CA ASP A 93 5.08 -9.88 5.84
C ASP A 93 3.97 -10.21 4.82
N THR A 94 3.30 -9.19 4.27
CA THR A 94 2.26 -9.36 3.24
C THR A 94 2.85 -9.91 1.94
N CYS A 95 4.03 -9.46 1.53
CA CYS A 95 4.67 -10.00 0.33
C CYS A 95 5.07 -11.46 0.50
N GLU A 96 5.55 -11.86 1.68
CA GLU A 96 5.88 -13.24 2.01
C GLU A 96 4.63 -14.14 2.04
N GLU A 97 3.54 -13.67 2.66
CA GLU A 97 2.26 -14.39 2.73
C GLU A 97 1.63 -14.60 1.34
N MET A 98 1.70 -13.59 0.47
CA MET A 98 1.05 -13.58 -0.84
C MET A 98 1.97 -14.05 -1.99
N ASP A 99 3.18 -14.55 -1.69
CA ASP A 99 4.24 -14.89 -2.67
C ASP A 99 4.52 -13.76 -3.69
N ILE A 100 4.42 -12.51 -3.24
CA ILE A 100 4.71 -11.33 -4.05
C ILE A 100 6.23 -11.07 -4.01
N PRO A 101 6.91 -10.91 -5.16
CA PRO A 101 8.32 -10.56 -5.16
C PRO A 101 8.55 -9.18 -4.54
N ALA A 102 9.12 -9.12 -3.34
CA ALA A 102 9.47 -7.86 -2.65
C ALA A 102 10.38 -6.94 -3.49
N VAL A 103 11.12 -7.52 -4.44
CA VAL A 103 11.87 -6.80 -5.47
C VAL A 103 11.29 -7.15 -6.83
N LYS A 104 10.92 -6.12 -7.61
CA LYS A 104 10.52 -6.25 -9.01
C LYS A 104 11.64 -6.98 -9.78
N LYS A 105 11.50 -8.30 -9.97
CA LYS A 105 12.42 -9.08 -10.78
C LYS A 105 12.37 -8.47 -12.17
N ASN A 106 13.42 -7.75 -12.56
CA ASN A 106 13.53 -7.18 -13.91
C ASN A 106 13.58 -8.32 -14.93
N LEU A 107 12.42 -8.83 -15.36
CA LEU A 107 12.27 -9.93 -16.31
C LEU A 107 12.97 -9.59 -17.64
N ARG A 108 13.06 -8.31 -18.00
CA ARG A 108 13.84 -7.81 -19.15
C ARG A 108 15.33 -8.13 -19.04
N ARG A 109 15.94 -8.03 -17.85
CA ARG A 109 17.36 -8.39 -17.66
C ARG A 109 17.58 -9.90 -17.79
N LYS A 110 16.64 -10.72 -17.31
CA LYS A 110 16.73 -12.18 -17.48
C LYS A 110 16.66 -12.60 -18.95
N LYS A 111 15.78 -11.99 -19.74
CA LYS A 111 15.69 -12.26 -21.19
C LYS A 111 17.01 -11.92 -21.92
N ILE A 112 17.58 -10.75 -21.64
CA ILE A 112 18.87 -10.31 -22.23
C ILE A 112 20.04 -11.22 -21.79
N ILE A 113 20.07 -11.65 -20.52
CA ILE A 113 21.13 -12.54 -20.01
C ILE A 113 21.01 -13.95 -20.60
N LEU A 114 19.78 -14.46 -20.78
CA LEU A 114 19.53 -15.76 -21.40
C LEU A 114 19.91 -15.76 -22.89
N GLU A 115 19.54 -14.70 -23.62
CA GLU A 115 19.88 -14.51 -25.03
C GLU A 115 21.41 -14.42 -25.25
N ARG A 116 22.14 -13.74 -24.35
CA ARG A 116 23.61 -13.68 -24.40
C ARG A 116 24.28 -15.05 -24.18
N ARG A 117 23.77 -15.88 -23.26
CA ARG A 117 24.32 -17.22 -22.98
C ARG A 117 24.11 -18.20 -24.15
N LEU A 118 23.01 -18.06 -24.88
CA LEU A 118 22.74 -18.86 -26.09
C LEU A 118 23.65 -18.47 -27.26
N GLN A 119 24.15 -17.24 -27.30
CA GLN A 119 25.10 -16.77 -28.33
C GLN A 119 26.56 -17.14 -28.05
N THR A 120 26.94 -17.32 -26.78
CA THR A 120 28.31 -17.74 -26.39
C THR A 120 28.51 -19.26 -26.36
N SER A 121 27.45 -20.04 -26.63
CA SER A 121 27.49 -21.52 -26.65
C SER A 121 27.46 -22.09 -28.09
N ARG A 122 27.87 -21.29 -29.09
CA ARG A 122 28.10 -21.72 -30.48
C ARG A 122 29.57 -21.53 -30.86
#